data_AF-A0A3R8YW57-F1
#
_entry.id   AF-A0A3R8YW57-F1
#
_cell.length_a   1.000
_cell.length_b   1.000
_cell.length_c   1.000
_cell.angle_alpha   90.00
_cell.angle_beta   90.00
_cell.angle_gamma   90.00
#
_symmetry.space_group_name_H-M   'P 1'
#
loop_
_entity.id
_entity.type
_entity.pdbx_description
1 polymer ?
#
loop_
_entity_poly.entity_id
_entity_poly.type
_entity_poly.pdbx_seq_one_letter_code
_entity_poly.pdbx_strand_id
1 'polypeptide(L)'
;MTHSAPADEYKQDPKIRIKLATLWLLVMLNMAYADILAFVSAFITPGVIDSLMAGYSGDVKLSQPLLLISAILIEIPIAMIFLSQFLNYPWNRVCNLIAAPLTFVFILAGVETEPFYVFLATIQLTLLLYIAWTAIWWPNPLTLSVHKTLS
;
A
#
# COMPACT_ATOMS: atom_id res chain seq x y z
N MET A 1 -32.29 2.49 32.89
CA MET A 1 -31.76 1.22 32.35
C MET A 1 -30.92 1.57 31.12
N THR A 2 -29.61 1.67 31.29
CA THR A 2 -28.68 1.96 30.20
C THR A 2 -28.56 0.73 29.32
N HIS A 3 -29.21 0.74 28.16
CA HIS A 3 -29.07 -0.30 27.16
C HIS A 3 -27.65 -0.21 26.59
N SER A 4 -26.72 -0.98 27.13
CA SER A 4 -25.40 -1.18 26.54
C SER A 4 -25.63 -1.87 25.19
N ALA A 5 -25.44 -1.12 24.10
CA ALA A 5 -25.45 -1.68 22.76
C ALA A 5 -24.47 -2.87 22.73
N PRO A 6 -24.92 -4.05 22.29
CA PRO A 6 -24.10 -5.24 22.35
C PRO A 6 -22.93 -5.08 21.34
N ALA A 7 -21.74 -5.50 21.75
CA ALA A 7 -20.44 -5.19 21.10
C ALA A 7 -20.29 -5.75 19.65
N ASP A 8 -21.31 -6.42 19.16
CA ASP A 8 -21.45 -7.17 17.91
C ASP A 8 -22.11 -6.38 16.77
N GLU A 9 -22.63 -5.16 17.02
CA GLU A 9 -23.32 -4.37 15.98
C GLU A 9 -22.38 -3.56 15.06
N TYR A 10 -21.05 -3.70 15.22
CA TYR A 10 -20.08 -3.12 14.30
C TYR A 10 -19.80 -4.03 13.09
N LYS A 11 -20.85 -4.50 12.42
CA LYS A 11 -20.69 -5.28 11.17
C LYS A 11 -20.18 -4.35 10.06
N GLN A 12 -18.86 -4.24 9.95
CA GLN A 12 -18.22 -3.69 8.77
C GLN A 12 -18.69 -4.39 7.53
N ASP A 13 -18.91 -3.62 6.46
CA ASP A 13 -19.20 -4.20 5.16
C ASP A 13 -18.00 -5.08 4.71
N PRO A 14 -18.19 -6.40 4.52
CA PRO A 14 -17.12 -7.27 4.05
C PRO A 14 -16.60 -6.87 2.66
N LYS A 15 -17.41 -6.17 1.84
CA LYS A 15 -17.03 -5.75 0.49
C LYS A 15 -15.87 -4.75 0.50
N ILE A 16 -15.87 -3.79 1.43
CA ILE A 16 -14.82 -2.76 1.48
C ILE A 16 -13.50 -3.31 2.03
N ARG A 17 -13.56 -4.30 2.93
CA ARG A 17 -12.38 -5.05 3.39
C ARG A 17 -11.71 -5.79 2.25
N ILE A 18 -12.50 -6.55 1.48
CA ILE A 18 -12.02 -7.26 0.30
C ILE A 18 -11.45 -6.27 -0.72
N LYS A 19 -12.16 -5.18 -0.99
CA LYS A 19 -11.71 -4.13 -1.91
C LYS A 19 -10.35 -3.55 -1.51
N LEU A 20 -10.16 -3.18 -0.24
CA LEU A 20 -8.88 -2.66 0.24
C LEU A 20 -7.77 -3.70 0.12
N ALA A 21 -8.03 -4.95 0.53
CA ALA A 21 -7.06 -6.04 0.37
C ALA A 21 -6.67 -6.26 -1.10
N THR A 22 -7.63 -6.23 -2.02
CA THR A 22 -7.39 -6.33 -3.46
C THR A 22 -6.56 -5.15 -3.98
N LEU A 23 -6.83 -3.91 -3.52
CA LEU A 23 -6.05 -2.75 -3.92
C LEU A 23 -4.59 -2.85 -3.45
N TRP A 24 -4.35 -3.27 -2.20
CA TRP A 24 -3.00 -3.53 -1.70
C TRP A 24 -2.29 -4.63 -2.46
N LEU A 25 -3.02 -5.69 -2.85
CA LEU A 25 -2.47 -6.75 -3.70
C LEU A 25 -2.07 -6.21 -5.08
N LEU A 26 -2.89 -5.34 -5.69
CA LEU A 26 -2.55 -4.70 -6.96
C LEU A 26 -1.31 -3.80 -6.84
N VAL A 27 -1.18 -3.05 -5.74
CA VAL A 27 0.03 -2.25 -5.45
C VAL A 27 1.25 -3.16 -5.38
N MET A 28 1.16 -4.25 -4.59
CA MET A 28 2.27 -5.21 -4.43
C MET A 28 2.67 -5.87 -5.74
N LEU A 29 1.70 -6.29 -6.56
CA LEU A 29 1.99 -6.88 -7.87
C LEU A 29 2.69 -5.87 -8.78
N ASN A 30 2.24 -4.62 -8.83
CA ASN A 30 2.91 -3.59 -9.63
C ASN A 30 4.33 -3.30 -9.14
N MET A 31 4.56 -3.29 -7.81
CA MET A 31 5.91 -3.13 -7.25
C MET A 31 6.81 -4.30 -7.66
N ALA A 32 6.35 -5.54 -7.50
CA ALA A 32 7.11 -6.72 -7.90
C ALA A 32 7.45 -6.72 -9.41
N TYR A 33 6.50 -6.34 -10.26
CA TYR A 33 6.76 -6.20 -11.70
C TYR A 33 7.71 -5.05 -12.03
N ALA A 34 7.69 -3.95 -11.29
CA ALA A 34 8.66 -2.87 -11.46
C ALA A 34 10.08 -3.36 -11.18
N ASP A 35 10.29 -4.11 -10.09
CA ASP A 35 11.59 -4.69 -9.74
C ASP A 35 12.05 -5.75 -10.77
N ILE A 36 11.14 -6.60 -11.24
CA ILE A 36 11.44 -7.59 -12.28
C ILE A 36 11.87 -6.90 -13.59
N LEU A 37 11.14 -5.88 -14.02
CA LEU A 37 11.48 -5.14 -15.24
C LEU A 37 12.75 -4.31 -15.07
N ALA A 38 13.01 -3.75 -13.88
CA ALA A 38 14.27 -3.09 -13.58
C ALA A 38 15.45 -4.07 -13.68
N PHE A 39 15.28 -5.29 -13.16
CA PHE A 39 16.28 -6.34 -13.32
C PHE A 39 16.49 -6.70 -14.80
N VAL A 40 15.43 -6.89 -15.58
CA VAL A 40 15.54 -7.14 -17.03
C VAL A 40 16.20 -5.97 -17.76
N SER A 41 15.85 -4.73 -17.41
CA SER A 41 16.44 -3.50 -17.94
C SER A 41 17.96 -3.46 -17.70
N ALA A 42 18.40 -3.89 -16.52
CA ALA A 42 19.82 -3.95 -16.19
C ALA A 42 20.62 -4.85 -17.15
N PHE A 43 20.04 -5.95 -17.67
CA PHE A 43 20.73 -6.83 -18.63
C PHE A 43 20.80 -6.28 -20.06
N ILE A 44 19.87 -5.41 -20.45
CA ILE A 44 19.82 -4.86 -21.81
C ILE A 44 20.53 -3.51 -21.93
N THR A 45 20.78 -2.82 -20.81
CA THR A 45 21.44 -1.52 -20.78
C THR A 45 22.93 -1.68 -20.44
N PRO A 46 23.85 -1.32 -21.35
CA PRO A 46 25.28 -1.42 -21.10
C PRO A 46 25.73 -0.61 -19.87
N GLY A 47 26.58 -1.21 -19.03
CA GLY A 47 27.17 -0.56 -17.85
C GLY A 47 26.30 -0.57 -16.59
N VAL A 48 25.02 -0.94 -16.66
CA VAL A 48 24.14 -1.01 -15.48
C VAL A 48 24.53 -2.18 -14.58
N ILE A 49 24.80 -3.36 -15.14
CA ILE A 49 25.27 -4.52 -14.36
C ILE A 49 26.58 -4.21 -13.63
N ASP A 50 27.53 -3.56 -14.31
CA ASP A 50 28.82 -3.19 -13.69
C ASP A 50 28.61 -2.20 -12.53
N SER A 51 27.71 -1.24 -12.69
CA SER A 51 27.31 -0.31 -11.63
C SER A 51 26.67 -1.04 -10.43
N LEU A 52 25.74 -1.97 -10.69
CA LEU A 52 25.11 -2.79 -9.65
C LEU A 52 26.13 -3.66 -8.92
N MET A 53 27.10 -4.25 -9.64
CA MET A 53 28.20 -5.01 -9.04
C MET A 53 29.15 -4.15 -8.21
N ALA A 54 29.32 -2.87 -8.59
CA ALA A 54 30.02 -1.88 -7.77
C ALA A 54 29.20 -1.40 -6.55
N GLY A 55 27.94 -1.85 -6.42
CA GLY A 55 27.04 -1.51 -5.33
C GLY A 55 26.26 -0.22 -5.56
N TYR A 56 25.97 0.14 -6.81
CA TYR A 56 25.25 1.35 -7.19
C TYR A 56 24.06 1.04 -8.11
N SER A 57 22.95 1.74 -7.89
CA SER A 57 21.79 1.79 -8.80
C SER A 57 21.59 3.26 -9.16
N GLY A 58 21.90 3.60 -10.41
CA GLY A 58 22.10 5.00 -10.81
C GLY A 58 23.13 5.70 -9.91
N ASP A 59 22.75 6.84 -9.34
CA ASP A 59 23.59 7.61 -8.41
C ASP A 59 23.47 7.15 -6.94
N VAL A 60 22.62 6.17 -6.65
CA VAL A 60 22.32 5.72 -5.29
C VAL A 60 23.20 4.54 -4.92
N LYS A 61 23.90 4.66 -3.79
CA LYS A 61 24.71 3.56 -3.23
C LYS A 61 23.81 2.53 -2.54
N LEU A 62 23.79 1.31 -3.07
CA LEU A 62 23.11 0.15 -2.50
C LEU A 62 23.91 -0.39 -1.31
N SER A 63 23.64 0.17 -0.13
CA SER A 63 24.21 -0.33 1.13
C SER A 63 23.32 -1.40 1.77
N GLN A 64 23.91 -2.34 2.53
CA GLN A 64 23.16 -3.35 3.27
C GLN A 64 22.07 -2.76 4.20
N PRO A 65 22.32 -1.64 4.92
CA PRO A 65 21.28 -0.98 5.70
C PRO A 65 20.13 -0.43 4.84
N LEU A 66 20.43 0.14 3.67
CA LEU A 66 19.40 0.65 2.76
C LEU A 66 18.50 -0.49 2.27
N LEU A 67 19.08 -1.63 1.88
CA LEU A 67 18.32 -2.81 1.47
C LEU A 67 17.41 -3.34 2.58
N LEU A 68 17.90 -3.35 3.83
CA LEU A 68 17.09 -3.73 4.99
C LEU A 68 15.91 -2.77 5.20
N ILE A 69 16.14 -1.45 5.07
CA ILE A 69 15.08 -0.45 5.18
C ILE A 69 14.04 -0.65 4.07
N SER A 70 14.48 -0.86 2.83
CA SER A 70 13.57 -1.14 1.70
C SER A 70 12.74 -2.41 1.95
N ALA A 71 13.36 -3.49 2.45
CA ALA A 71 12.65 -4.72 2.79
C ALA A 71 11.57 -4.48 3.86
N ILE A 72 11.88 -3.73 4.93
CA ILE A 72 10.92 -3.37 5.97
C ILE A 72 9.76 -2.52 5.40
N LEU A 73 10.05 -1.60 4.48
CA LEU A 73 9.01 -0.77 3.86
C LEU A 73 8.10 -1.57 2.93
N ILE A 74 8.62 -2.59 2.25
CA ILE A 74 7.83 -3.51 1.40
C ILE A 74 6.92 -4.42 2.25
N GLU A 75 7.28 -4.73 3.49
CA GLU A 75 6.39 -5.48 4.39
C GLU A 75 5.09 -4.72 4.72
N ILE A 76 5.07 -3.39 4.59
CA ILE A 76 3.85 -2.59 4.85
C ILE A 76 2.72 -2.99 3.88
N PRO A 77 2.88 -2.86 2.55
CA PRO A 77 1.83 -3.27 1.61
C PRO A 77 1.52 -4.76 1.69
N ILE A 78 2.50 -5.64 1.96
CA ILE A 78 2.26 -7.08 2.18
C ILE A 78 1.34 -7.30 3.40
N ALA A 79 1.69 -6.72 4.54
CA ALA A 79 0.89 -6.81 5.75
C ALA A 79 -0.51 -6.26 5.53
N MET A 80 -0.65 -5.15 4.80
CA MET A 80 -1.94 -4.53 4.53
C MET A 80 -2.92 -5.39 3.71
N ILE A 81 -2.44 -6.33 2.89
CA ILE A 81 -3.28 -7.32 2.21
C ILE A 81 -4.03 -8.19 3.22
N PHE A 82 -3.33 -8.63 4.27
CA PHE A 82 -3.90 -9.43 5.34
C PHE A 82 -4.71 -8.54 6.29
N LEU A 83 -4.09 -7.49 6.82
CA LEU A 83 -4.67 -6.59 7.82
C LEU A 83 -6.00 -5.97 7.36
N SER A 84 -6.14 -5.62 6.07
CA SER A 84 -7.39 -5.08 5.53
C SER A 84 -8.59 -6.02 5.66
N GLN A 85 -8.36 -7.34 5.78
CA GLN A 85 -9.41 -8.36 5.91
C GLN A 85 -9.79 -8.63 7.37
N PHE A 86 -8.81 -8.59 8.29
CA PHE A 86 -8.99 -9.03 9.67
C PHE A 86 -9.24 -7.89 10.66
N LEU A 87 -8.80 -6.66 10.38
CA LEU A 87 -8.98 -5.55 11.31
C LEU A 87 -10.40 -4.99 11.35
N ASN A 88 -10.82 -4.65 12.57
CA ASN A 88 -12.02 -3.88 12.86
C ASN A 88 -11.94 -2.45 12.31
N TYR A 89 -13.08 -1.81 12.08
CA TYR A 89 -13.22 -0.54 11.37
C TYR A 89 -12.28 0.57 11.82
N PRO A 90 -12.23 0.96 13.11
CA PRO A 90 -11.44 2.10 13.51
C PRO A 90 -9.95 1.86 13.23
N TRP A 91 -9.47 0.64 13.48
CA TRP A 91 -8.08 0.28 13.25
C TRP A 91 -7.74 0.12 11.79
N ASN A 92 -8.60 -0.53 11.01
CA ASN A 92 -8.39 -0.73 9.58
C ASN A 92 -8.30 0.62 8.84
N ARG A 93 -9.15 1.58 9.22
CA ARG A 93 -9.12 2.94 8.67
C ARG A 93 -7.80 3.66 8.98
N VAL A 94 -7.38 3.66 10.25
CA VAL A 94 -6.13 4.31 10.68
C VAL A 94 -4.90 3.67 10.02
N CYS A 95 -4.82 2.34 9.99
CA CYS A 95 -3.74 1.61 9.34
C CYS A 95 -3.63 1.98 7.85
N ASN A 96 -4.74 2.00 7.10
CA ASN A 96 -4.73 2.39 5.69
C ASN A 96 -4.29 3.86 5.50
N LEU A 97 -4.72 4.76 6.38
CA LEU A 97 -4.39 6.19 6.28
C LEU A 97 -2.92 6.49 6.60
N ILE A 98 -2.25 5.64 7.38
CA ILE A 98 -0.82 5.74 7.66
C ILE A 98 0.02 5.00 6.61
N ALA A 99 -0.39 3.78 6.27
CA ALA A 99 0.34 2.93 5.33
C ALA A 99 0.37 3.53 3.92
N ALA A 100 -0.75 4.06 3.42
CA ALA A 100 -0.82 4.56 2.05
C ALA A 100 0.17 5.72 1.79
N PRO A 101 0.24 6.79 2.62
CA PRO A 101 1.25 7.84 2.46
C PRO A 101 2.69 7.35 2.63
N LEU A 102 2.94 6.42 3.55
CA LEU A 102 4.28 5.88 3.78
C LEU A 102 4.78 5.11 2.54
N THR A 103 3.94 4.24 1.98
CA THR A 103 4.25 3.54 0.73
C THR A 103 4.33 4.51 -0.45
N PHE A 104 3.52 5.58 -0.48
CA PHE A 104 3.56 6.59 -1.53
C PHE A 104 4.90 7.32 -1.58
N VAL A 105 5.40 7.77 -0.42
CA VAL A 105 6.72 8.42 -0.31
C VAL A 105 7.84 7.45 -0.65
N PHE A 106 7.73 6.19 -0.21
CA PHE A 106 8.71 5.15 -0.55
C PHE A 106 8.83 4.93 -2.06
N ILE A 107 7.70 4.80 -2.76
CA ILE A 107 7.70 4.64 -4.22
C ILE A 107 8.29 5.87 -4.89
N LEU A 108 7.88 7.09 -4.49
CA LEU A 108 8.43 8.33 -5.04
C LEU A 108 9.95 8.46 -4.87
N ALA A 109 10.48 8.02 -3.72
CA ALA A 109 11.92 8.05 -3.46
C ALA A 109 12.72 7.09 -4.34
N GLY A 110 12.08 6.03 -4.85
CA GLY A 110 12.68 5.04 -5.74
C GLY A 110 12.40 5.24 -7.23
N VAL A 111 11.67 6.30 -7.64
CA VAL A 111 11.31 6.50 -9.05
C VAL A 111 12.54 6.74 -9.93
N GLU A 112 12.72 5.85 -10.90
CA GLU A 112 13.64 6.04 -12.02
C GLU A 112 12.92 6.64 -13.24
N THR A 113 13.68 7.24 -14.15
CA THR A 113 13.13 7.94 -15.33
C THR A 113 12.79 7.01 -16.50
N GLU A 114 13.06 5.71 -16.38
CA GLU A 114 12.77 4.75 -17.44
C GLU A 114 11.25 4.66 -17.70
N PRO A 115 10.80 4.60 -18.97
CA PRO A 115 9.38 4.70 -19.30
C PRO A 115 8.49 3.65 -18.62
N PHE A 116 8.97 2.41 -18.49
CA PHE A 116 8.22 1.35 -17.80
C PHE A 116 8.10 1.62 -16.30
N TYR A 117 9.14 2.20 -15.69
CA TYR A 117 9.16 2.53 -14.27
C TYR A 117 8.18 3.65 -13.97
N VAL A 118 8.21 4.73 -14.77
CA VAL A 118 7.27 5.85 -14.67
C VAL A 118 5.82 5.39 -14.84
N PHE A 119 5.56 4.50 -15.80
CA PHE A 119 4.23 3.93 -16.04
C PHE A 119 3.72 3.14 -14.82
N LEU A 120 4.52 2.20 -14.31
CA LEU A 120 4.14 1.40 -13.14
C LEU A 120 4.02 2.26 -11.87
N ALA A 121 4.94 3.19 -11.64
CA ALA A 121 4.87 4.13 -10.53
C ALA A 121 3.57 4.95 -10.60
N THR A 122 3.18 5.45 -11.77
CA THR A 122 1.92 6.22 -11.93
C THR A 122 0.69 5.38 -11.53
N ILE A 123 0.65 4.11 -11.93
CA ILE A 123 -0.43 3.19 -11.53
C ILE A 123 -0.40 2.96 -10.01
N GLN A 124 0.77 2.67 -9.43
CA GLN A 124 0.91 2.44 -8.00
C GLN A 124 0.46 3.65 -7.17
N LEU A 125 0.89 4.86 -7.54
CA LEU A 125 0.51 6.09 -6.87
C LEU A 125 -0.99 6.35 -6.99
N THR A 126 -1.59 6.08 -8.16
CA THR A 126 -3.05 6.19 -8.35
C THR A 126 -3.82 5.23 -7.46
N LEU A 127 -3.35 3.97 -7.33
CA LEU A 127 -3.95 2.98 -6.44
C LEU A 127 -3.84 3.40 -4.97
N LEU A 128 -2.70 3.92 -4.53
CA LEU A 128 -2.50 4.40 -3.16
C LEU A 128 -3.40 5.59 -2.82
N LEU A 129 -3.57 6.54 -3.76
CA LEU A 129 -4.52 7.63 -3.61
C LEU A 129 -5.96 7.10 -3.49
N TYR A 130 -6.30 6.06 -4.26
CA TYR A 130 -7.61 5.43 -4.21
C TYR A 130 -7.85 4.66 -2.89
N ILE A 131 -6.82 4.03 -2.33
CA ILE A 131 -6.85 3.41 -0.99
C ILE A 131 -7.09 4.49 0.07
N ALA A 132 -6.32 5.57 0.06
CA ALA A 132 -6.47 6.69 0.99
C ALA A 132 -7.87 7.32 0.89
N TRP A 133 -8.35 7.56 -0.33
CA TRP A 133 -9.71 8.03 -0.58
C TRP A 133 -10.76 7.08 0.00
N THR A 134 -10.65 5.79 -0.29
CA THR A 134 -11.58 4.77 0.24
C THR A 134 -11.57 4.75 1.77
N ALA A 135 -10.41 4.91 2.41
CA ALA A 135 -10.29 4.99 3.86
C ALA A 135 -10.88 6.29 4.46
N ILE A 136 -10.72 7.42 3.78
CA ILE A 136 -11.25 8.72 4.23
C ILE A 136 -12.78 8.72 4.17
N TRP A 137 -13.35 8.28 3.05
CA TRP A 137 -14.78 8.32 2.76
C TRP A 137 -15.58 7.15 3.36
N TRP A 138 -14.91 6.23 4.06
CA TRP A 138 -15.58 5.11 4.72
C TRP A 138 -16.50 5.61 5.85
N PRO A 139 -17.84 5.53 5.70
CA PRO A 139 -18.76 6.05 6.71
C PRO A 139 -18.60 5.33 8.04
N ASN A 140 -18.71 6.07 9.14
CA ASN A 140 -18.57 5.53 10.49
C ASN A 140 -19.80 4.64 10.80
N PRO A 141 -19.63 3.32 11.05
CA PRO A 141 -20.77 2.44 11.31
C PRO A 141 -21.60 2.85 12.54
N LEU A 142 -21.02 3.63 13.48
CA LEU A 142 -21.71 4.15 14.68
C LEU A 142 -22.83 5.15 14.36
N THR A 143 -22.74 5.90 13.27
CA THR A 143 -23.77 6.89 12.92
C THR A 143 -24.96 6.28 12.19
N LEU A 144 -24.81 5.06 11.65
CA LEU A 144 -25.85 4.38 10.89
C LEU A 144 -26.83 3.58 11.77
N SER A 145 -26.40 3.14 12.96
CA SER A 145 -27.28 2.43 13.90
C SER A 145 -28.27 3.38 14.57
N VAL A 146 -27.82 4.56 15.03
CA VAL A 146 -28.66 5.57 15.69
C VAL A 146 -29.82 6.06 14.82
N HIS A 147 -29.58 6.24 13.50
CA HIS A 147 -30.63 6.72 12.59
C HIS A 147 -31.68 5.65 12.27
N LYS A 148 -31.32 4.36 12.36
CA LYS A 148 -32.22 3.23 12.06
C LYS A 148 -33.11 2.86 13.25
N THR A 149 -32.68 3.18 14.47
CA THR A 149 -33.47 2.98 15.70
C THR A 149 -34.50 4.07 15.96
N LEU A 150 -34.43 5.20 15.26
CA LEU A 150 -35.30 6.37 15.45
C LEU A 150 -36.36 6.54 14.33
N SER A 151 -36.41 5.61 13.37
CA SER A 151 -37.39 5.54 12.27
C SER A 151 -38.27 4.31 12.41
#